data_AF-A1RSU5-F1
#
_entry.id   AF-A1RSU5-F1
#
_cell.length_a   1.000
_cell.length_b   1.000
_cell.length_c   1.000
_cell.angle_alpha   90.00
_cell.angle_beta   90.00
_cell.angle_gamma   90.00
#
_symmetry.space_group_name_H-M   'P 1'
#
loop_
_entity.id
_entity.type
_entity.pdbx_description
1 polymer ?
#
loop_
_entity_poly.entity_id
_entity_poly.type
_entity_poly.pdbx_seq_one_letter_code
_entity_poly.pdbx_strand_id
1 'polypeptide(L)'
;MNELIDILASLYECLGGISVRSLIYAIADIYARSHLGVLDREKILEILAQNLAGSLRTSPGNAKKIIESAIDCIPNARVISPAPAIGSVGVEKAPTLAHVVNKYVSPDASPRVKLEVIRRINLPQEAVKEVEAKITARSEGFAYIKSAVKSIKQYYPYVSISDVDLIRTAMSIARKALQNKPISDTDIYIREYIHIVDKPIYIALDVSGSMKEYIGALTKLKVAKNAIARYLHQMAHLRGLVSLVLFNTDADFMWTPHPVNIYLRDMIEILKYIYAMGGTELASALELLQSHEISRDIVIITDGRTHDPDKVLNLAKRFKRLHIVATEKSQFLKSLAKTTGGKYRELTPTLNILEVLS
;
A
#
# COMPACT_ATOMS: atom_id res chain seq x y z
N MET A 1 -16.15 26.58 3.71
CA MET A 1 -14.73 26.68 4.14
C MET A 1 -14.58 27.59 5.34
N ASN A 2 -15.10 28.84 5.33
CA ASN A 2 -15.02 29.75 6.48
C ASN A 2 -15.63 29.13 7.75
N GLU A 3 -16.83 28.55 7.64
CA GLU A 3 -17.48 27.82 8.75
C GLU A 3 -16.66 26.64 9.29
N LEU A 4 -15.86 25.97 8.44
CA LEU A 4 -14.98 24.89 8.88
C LEU A 4 -13.80 25.43 9.70
N ILE A 5 -13.23 26.56 9.26
CA ILE A 5 -12.12 27.22 9.95
C ILE A 5 -12.60 27.71 11.33
N ASP A 6 -13.79 28.29 11.40
CA ASP A 6 -14.39 28.76 12.65
C ASP A 6 -14.63 27.60 13.62
N ILE A 7 -15.21 26.49 13.14
CA ILE A 7 -15.38 25.27 13.95
C ILE A 7 -14.04 24.75 14.47
N LEU A 8 -13.00 24.72 13.64
CA LEU A 8 -11.68 24.20 14.03
C LEU A 8 -10.97 25.13 15.02
N ALA A 9 -11.11 26.44 14.86
CA ALA A 9 -10.59 27.42 15.81
C ALA A 9 -11.24 27.23 17.19
N SER A 10 -12.58 27.14 17.25
CA SER A 10 -13.30 26.86 18.49
C SER A 10 -12.88 25.53 19.11
N LEU A 11 -12.70 24.47 18.30
CA LEU A 11 -12.24 23.18 18.82
C LEU A 11 -10.81 23.24 19.37
N TYR A 12 -9.89 23.94 18.71
CA TYR A 12 -8.52 24.08 19.18
C TYR A 12 -8.43 24.91 20.46
N GLU A 13 -9.20 25.99 20.55
CA GLU A 13 -9.23 26.88 21.72
C GLU A 13 -9.96 26.27 22.91
N CYS A 14 -11.10 25.60 22.67
CA CYS A 14 -12.01 25.16 23.74
C CYS A 14 -11.85 23.67 24.12
N LEU A 15 -11.26 22.81 23.26
CA LEU A 15 -10.90 21.42 23.62
C LEU A 15 -9.40 21.29 23.88
N GLY A 16 -9.00 21.58 25.12
CA GLY A 16 -7.64 21.30 25.58
C GLY A 16 -7.28 19.82 25.42
N GLY A 17 -6.14 19.54 24.76
CA GLY A 17 -5.60 18.18 24.59
C GLY A 17 -5.80 17.54 23.22
N ILE A 18 -6.45 18.21 22.26
CA ILE A 18 -6.47 17.75 20.87
C ILE A 18 -5.16 18.15 20.19
N SER A 19 -4.44 17.17 19.63
CA SER A 19 -3.23 17.46 18.87
C SER A 19 -3.57 18.14 17.53
N VAL A 20 -2.73 19.09 17.10
CA VAL A 20 -2.81 19.71 15.77
C VAL A 20 -2.85 18.64 14.67
N ARG A 21 -2.15 17.51 14.88
CA ARG A 21 -2.14 16.38 13.95
C ARG A 21 -3.51 15.71 13.80
N SER A 22 -4.22 15.52 14.91
CA SER A 22 -5.59 14.95 14.91
C SER A 22 -6.56 15.85 14.15
N LEU A 23 -6.43 17.17 14.32
CA LEU A 23 -7.23 18.15 13.56
C LEU A 23 -6.89 18.09 12.07
N ILE A 24 -5.60 18.03 11.69
CA ILE A 24 -5.19 17.88 10.28
C ILE A 24 -5.81 16.63 9.64
N TYR A 25 -5.84 15.49 10.34
CA TYR A 25 -6.48 14.28 9.80
C TYR A 25 -7.99 14.43 9.63
N ALA A 26 -8.66 15.09 10.57
CA ALA A 26 -10.09 15.32 10.48
C ALA A 26 -10.43 16.28 9.32
N ILE A 27 -9.61 17.32 9.11
CA ILE A 27 -9.73 18.24 7.97
C ILE A 27 -9.50 17.52 6.65
N ALA A 28 -8.46 16.67 6.57
CA ALA A 28 -8.16 15.88 5.39
C ALA A 28 -9.34 14.98 4.99
N ASP A 29 -10.01 14.40 5.98
CA ASP A 29 -11.19 13.56 5.78
C ASP A 29 -12.37 14.35 5.20
N ILE A 30 -12.68 15.50 5.81
CA ILE A 30 -13.75 16.39 5.34
C ILE A 30 -13.44 16.89 3.92
N TYR A 31 -12.19 17.27 3.64
CA TYR A 31 -11.78 17.71 2.32
C TYR A 31 -11.85 16.57 1.28
N ALA A 32 -11.50 15.33 1.63
CA ALA A 32 -11.66 14.20 0.72
C ALA A 32 -13.13 13.92 0.40
N ARG A 33 -14.02 13.99 1.41
CA ARG A 33 -15.46 13.75 1.20
C ARG A 33 -16.16 14.86 0.43
N SER A 34 -15.67 16.10 0.49
CA SER A 34 -16.24 17.22 -0.27
C SER A 34 -16.18 17.00 -1.79
N HIS A 35 -15.20 16.21 -2.24
CA HIS A 35 -15.03 15.86 -3.65
C HIS A 35 -16.04 14.79 -4.12
N LEU A 36 -16.72 14.11 -3.19
CA LEU A 36 -17.74 13.09 -3.49
C LEU A 36 -19.19 13.60 -3.43
N GLY A 37 -19.48 14.75 -2.81
CA GLY A 37 -20.85 15.27 -2.70
C GLY A 37 -21.02 16.34 -1.62
N VAL A 38 -22.24 16.84 -1.47
CA VAL A 38 -22.58 17.95 -0.55
C VAL A 38 -22.35 17.53 0.90
N LEU A 39 -21.37 18.17 1.56
CA LEU A 39 -21.20 18.16 3.01
C LEU A 39 -22.10 19.23 3.60
N ASP A 40 -23.09 18.83 4.40
CA ASP A 40 -23.78 19.73 5.30
C ASP A 40 -23.06 19.82 6.65
N ARG A 41 -23.49 20.78 7.48
CA ARG A 41 -22.91 21.02 8.81
C ARG A 41 -23.00 19.79 9.71
N GLU A 42 -24.10 19.05 9.62
CA GLU A 42 -24.30 17.84 10.43
C GLU A 42 -23.29 16.75 10.07
N LYS A 43 -23.05 16.53 8.77
CA LYS A 43 -22.06 15.56 8.31
C LYS A 43 -20.64 15.95 8.70
N ILE A 44 -20.31 17.24 8.66
CA ILE A 44 -19.03 17.76 9.14
C ILE A 44 -18.82 17.40 10.61
N LEU A 45 -19.82 17.63 11.46
CA LEU A 45 -19.75 17.31 12.90
C LEU A 45 -19.59 15.81 13.15
N GLU A 46 -20.30 14.97 12.39
CA GLU A 46 -20.13 13.51 12.47
C GLU A 46 -18.71 13.07 12.13
N ILE A 47 -18.13 13.61 11.05
CA ILE A 47 -16.76 13.28 10.62
C ILE A 47 -15.74 13.75 11.65
N LEU A 48 -15.91 14.97 12.21
CA LEU A 48 -15.05 15.47 13.27
C LEU A 48 -15.15 14.59 14.51
N ALA A 49 -16.36 14.21 14.93
CA ALA A 49 -16.59 13.36 16.08
C ALA A 49 -15.93 12.00 15.95
N GLN A 50 -16.03 11.37 14.78
CA GLN A 50 -15.38 10.08 14.51
C GLN A 50 -13.86 10.17 14.52
N ASN A 51 -13.30 11.18 13.86
CA ASN A 51 -11.84 11.35 13.80
C ASN A 51 -11.22 11.75 15.14
N LEU A 52 -11.94 12.53 15.94
CA LEU A 52 -11.47 13.03 17.22
C LEU A 52 -11.85 12.12 18.39
N ALA A 53 -12.78 11.18 18.24
CA ALA A 53 -13.21 10.25 19.29
C ALA A 53 -12.04 9.56 20.00
N GLY A 54 -11.04 9.10 19.26
CA GLY A 54 -9.84 8.50 19.83
C GLY A 54 -8.98 9.48 20.62
N SER A 55 -8.85 10.72 20.13
CA SER A 55 -8.12 11.79 20.83
C SER A 55 -8.86 12.24 22.10
N LEU A 56 -10.20 12.24 22.05
CA LEU A 56 -11.11 12.57 23.14
C LEU A 56 -11.39 11.40 24.09
N ARG A 57 -10.87 10.19 23.78
CA ARG A 57 -11.03 8.95 24.56
C ARG A 57 -12.50 8.61 24.87
N THR A 58 -13.38 8.80 23.88
CA THR A 58 -14.82 8.62 24.02
C THR A 58 -15.44 7.99 22.77
N SER A 59 -16.71 7.62 22.82
CA SER A 59 -17.43 7.10 21.67
C SER A 59 -17.75 8.22 20.64
N PRO A 60 -17.90 7.92 19.34
CA PRO A 60 -18.23 8.93 18.34
C PRO A 60 -19.50 9.75 18.67
N GLY A 61 -20.54 9.12 19.23
CA GLY A 61 -21.77 9.84 19.63
C GLY A 61 -21.55 10.82 20.78
N ASN A 62 -20.70 10.48 21.76
CA ASN A 62 -20.34 11.39 22.85
C ASN A 62 -19.35 12.46 22.37
N ALA A 63 -18.45 12.12 21.45
CA ALA A 63 -17.55 13.08 20.81
C ALA A 63 -18.32 14.16 20.05
N LYS A 64 -19.42 13.81 19.36
CA LYS A 64 -20.28 14.80 18.67
C LYS A 64 -20.83 15.83 19.66
N LYS A 65 -21.38 15.40 20.80
CA LYS A 65 -21.88 16.31 21.85
C LYS A 65 -20.80 17.21 22.43
N ILE A 66 -19.60 16.67 22.63
CA ILE A 66 -18.44 17.42 23.14
C ILE A 66 -18.01 18.48 22.12
N ILE A 67 -17.97 18.14 20.83
CA ILE A 67 -17.62 19.04 19.74
C ILE A 67 -18.68 20.14 19.58
N GLU A 68 -19.97 19.80 19.61
CA GLU A 68 -21.08 20.76 19.58
C GLU A 68 -20.98 21.74 20.75
N SER A 69 -20.72 21.25 21.97
CA SER A 69 -20.55 22.10 23.15
C SER A 69 -19.30 22.99 23.08
N ALA A 70 -18.25 22.52 22.41
CA ALA A 70 -17.00 23.24 22.22
C ALA A 70 -17.07 24.31 21.14
N ILE A 71 -17.90 24.13 20.11
CA ILE A 71 -18.17 25.18 19.11
C ILE A 71 -18.78 26.41 19.77
N ASP A 72 -19.63 26.20 20.78
CA ASP A 72 -20.25 27.27 21.57
C ASP A 72 -19.38 27.72 22.77
N CYS A 73 -18.17 27.16 22.93
CA CYS A 73 -17.24 27.39 24.05
C CYS A 73 -17.89 27.41 25.44
N ILE A 74 -18.84 26.50 25.67
CA ILE A 74 -19.50 26.34 26.96
C ILE A 74 -18.52 25.64 27.92
N PRO A 75 -18.08 26.26 29.04
CA PRO A 75 -16.95 25.77 29.86
C PRO A 75 -17.17 24.47 30.67
N ASN A 76 -18.24 23.71 30.39
CA ASN A 76 -18.72 22.66 31.28
C ASN A 76 -18.51 21.21 30.80
N ALA A 77 -17.77 20.97 29.72
CA ALA A 77 -17.42 19.60 29.33
C ALA A 77 -16.22 19.05 30.14
N ARG A 78 -16.32 19.06 31.49
CA ARG A 78 -15.37 18.32 32.32
C ARG A 78 -15.60 16.82 32.13
N VAL A 79 -14.59 16.19 31.52
CA VAL A 79 -14.14 14.80 31.65
C VAL A 79 -15.23 13.81 32.06
N ILE A 80 -15.82 13.12 31.07
CA ILE A 80 -16.57 11.88 31.31
C ILE A 80 -15.70 10.71 30.89
N SER A 81 -15.61 9.75 31.82
CA SER A 81 -14.88 8.48 31.90
C SER A 81 -14.53 7.73 30.60
N PRO A 82 -13.46 6.91 30.62
CA PRO A 82 -12.81 6.39 29.42
C PRO A 82 -13.66 5.30 28.76
N ALA A 83 -14.03 5.52 27.51
CA ALA A 83 -14.33 4.42 26.60
C ALA A 83 -13.06 4.15 25.78
N PRO A 84 -12.60 2.89 25.67
CA PRO A 84 -11.50 2.58 24.76
C PRO A 84 -11.88 3.04 23.35
N ALA A 85 -10.91 3.57 22.61
CA ALA A 85 -11.08 3.95 21.22
C ALA A 85 -11.35 2.67 20.39
N ILE A 86 -12.63 2.33 20.23
CA ILE A 86 -13.06 1.20 19.41
C ILE A 86 -13.02 1.69 17.97
N GLY A 87 -12.03 1.25 17.19
CA GLY A 87 -12.07 1.43 15.74
C GLY A 87 -13.35 0.80 15.21
N SER A 88 -14.13 1.56 14.44
CA SER A 88 -15.43 1.11 13.93
C SER A 88 -15.25 -0.06 12.96
N VAL A 89 -15.81 -1.21 13.33
CA VAL A 89 -16.01 -2.34 12.42
C VAL A 89 -17.35 -2.10 11.71
N GLY A 90 -17.31 -1.76 10.42
CA GLY A 90 -18.48 -1.73 9.53
C GLY A 90 -19.33 -0.45 9.46
N VAL A 91 -20.04 -0.36 8.31
CA VAL A 91 -21.01 0.63 7.77
C VAL A 91 -20.49 1.98 7.28
N GLU A 92 -19.38 2.51 7.80
CA GLU A 92 -18.94 3.85 7.40
C GLU A 92 -18.28 3.88 6.01
N LYS A 93 -19.02 4.38 5.02
CA LYS A 93 -18.55 4.64 3.65
C LYS A 93 -17.69 5.90 3.63
N ALA A 94 -16.43 5.75 3.23
CA ALA A 94 -15.51 6.86 3.02
C ALA A 94 -14.70 6.66 1.73
N PRO A 95 -14.47 7.71 0.92
CA PRO A 95 -13.65 7.62 -0.28
C PRO A 95 -12.22 7.24 0.07
N THR A 96 -11.71 6.18 -0.55
CA THR A 96 -10.26 5.98 -0.66
C THR A 96 -9.68 6.94 -1.70
N LEU A 97 -8.36 7.17 -1.67
CA LEU A 97 -7.68 7.98 -2.69
C LEU A 97 -7.97 7.47 -4.12
N ALA A 98 -8.10 6.15 -4.30
CA ALA A 98 -8.42 5.53 -5.58
C ALA A 98 -9.78 6.03 -6.10
N HIS A 99 -10.82 6.02 -5.27
CA HIS A 99 -12.15 6.53 -5.67
C HIS A 99 -12.12 8.02 -6.06
N VAL A 100 -11.39 8.85 -5.30
CA VAL A 100 -11.29 10.29 -5.58
C VAL A 100 -10.62 10.54 -6.93
N VAL A 101 -9.52 9.82 -7.21
CA VAL A 101 -8.76 9.96 -8.46
C VAL A 101 -9.52 9.35 -9.64
N ASN A 102 -10.17 8.20 -9.44
CA ASN A 102 -10.86 7.47 -10.50
C ASN A 102 -12.13 8.17 -10.99
N LYS A 103 -12.61 9.20 -10.28
CA LYS A 103 -13.63 10.13 -10.78
C LYS A 103 -13.15 10.94 -11.99
N TYR A 104 -11.85 11.18 -12.10
CA TYR A 104 -11.26 12.02 -13.15
C TYR A 104 -10.52 11.23 -14.22
N VAL A 105 -10.03 10.03 -13.91
CA VAL A 105 -9.23 9.19 -14.80
C VAL A 105 -9.56 7.71 -14.64
N SER A 106 -9.42 6.92 -15.71
CA SER A 106 -9.69 5.47 -15.65
C SER A 106 -8.81 4.74 -14.60
N PRO A 107 -9.32 3.67 -13.96
CA PRO A 107 -8.52 2.75 -13.15
C PRO A 107 -7.23 2.28 -13.83
N ASP A 108 -7.25 2.09 -15.15
CA ASP A 108 -6.13 1.64 -15.99
C ASP A 108 -5.12 2.73 -16.36
N ALA A 109 -5.41 3.99 -16.06
CA ALA A 109 -4.50 5.09 -16.36
C ALA A 109 -3.14 4.87 -15.68
N SER A 110 -2.06 5.29 -16.35
CA SER A 110 -0.71 5.11 -15.83
C SER A 110 -0.52 5.87 -14.50
N PRO A 111 0.38 5.40 -13.62
CA PRO A 111 0.68 6.10 -12.36
C PRO A 111 1.05 7.57 -12.57
N ARG A 112 1.71 7.92 -13.68
CA ARG A 112 2.03 9.31 -14.01
C ARG A 112 0.78 10.18 -14.16
N VAL A 113 -0.19 9.73 -14.96
CA VAL A 113 -1.45 10.45 -15.19
C VAL A 113 -2.23 10.59 -13.88
N LYS A 114 -2.28 9.53 -13.07
CA LYS A 114 -2.93 9.57 -11.75
C LYS A 114 -2.27 10.55 -10.80
N LEU A 115 -0.94 10.62 -10.80
CA LEU A 115 -0.19 11.59 -9.99
C LEU A 115 -0.47 13.04 -10.38
N GLU A 116 -0.63 13.33 -11.67
CA GLU A 116 -1.01 14.67 -12.13
C GLU A 116 -2.38 15.10 -11.59
N VAL A 117 -3.35 14.19 -11.59
CA VAL A 117 -4.67 14.43 -10.98
C VAL A 117 -4.53 14.69 -9.48
N ILE A 118 -3.79 13.85 -8.76
CA ILE A 118 -3.57 14.01 -7.32
C ILE A 118 -2.95 15.37 -6.98
N ARG A 119 -1.96 15.82 -7.76
CA ARG A 119 -1.33 17.13 -7.57
C ARG A 119 -2.31 18.29 -7.77
N ARG A 120 -3.28 18.16 -8.67
CA ARG A 120 -4.33 19.18 -8.89
C ARG A 120 -5.36 19.22 -7.76
N ILE A 121 -5.67 18.08 -7.14
CA ILE A 121 -6.62 18.00 -6.02
C ILE A 121 -6.01 18.59 -4.73
N ASN A 122 -4.67 18.67 -4.66
CA ASN A 122 -3.92 19.28 -3.57
C ASN A 122 -4.21 18.66 -2.19
N LEU A 123 -4.25 17.32 -2.14
CA LEU A 123 -4.45 16.58 -0.90
C LEU A 123 -3.22 16.67 0.04
N PRO A 124 -3.43 16.61 1.37
CA PRO A 124 -2.33 16.60 2.32
C PRO A 124 -1.44 15.37 2.15
N GLN A 125 -0.12 15.57 2.29
CA GLN A 125 0.90 14.56 2.05
C GLN A 125 1.59 14.14 3.35
N GLU A 126 1.89 12.86 3.48
CA GLU A 126 2.47 12.31 4.71
C GLU A 126 3.97 11.96 4.68
N ALA A 127 4.75 12.28 3.67
CA ALA A 127 6.08 11.68 3.48
C ALA A 127 6.07 10.12 3.46
N VAL A 128 7.11 9.50 2.95
CA VAL A 128 7.35 8.05 3.01
C VAL A 128 8.84 7.91 3.26
N LYS A 129 9.26 6.97 4.11
CA LYS A 129 10.70 6.76 4.31
C LYS A 129 11.23 5.97 3.12
N GLU A 130 11.97 6.63 2.24
CA GLU A 130 12.69 6.01 1.14
C GLU A 130 13.91 5.29 1.72
N VAL A 131 13.82 3.97 1.88
CA VAL A 131 14.95 3.13 2.26
C VAL A 131 15.19 2.16 1.11
N GLU A 132 16.35 2.27 0.46
CA GLU A 132 16.78 1.29 -0.53
C GLU A 132 16.99 -0.06 0.16
N ALA A 133 16.14 -1.03 -0.14
CA ALA A 133 16.32 -2.40 0.32
C ALA A 133 17.33 -3.10 -0.61
N LYS A 134 18.46 -3.55 -0.07
CA LYS A 134 19.36 -4.46 -0.79
C LYS A 134 18.61 -5.76 -1.07
N ILE A 135 18.67 -6.22 -2.32
CA ILE A 135 18.06 -7.49 -2.73
C ILE A 135 18.88 -8.63 -2.11
N THR A 136 18.37 -9.28 -1.07
CA THR A 136 18.86 -10.57 -0.59
C THR A 136 18.05 -11.69 -1.25
N ALA A 137 18.25 -11.90 -2.54
CA ALA A 137 17.71 -13.08 -3.21
C ALA A 137 18.61 -14.28 -2.84
N ARG A 138 18.20 -15.09 -1.85
CA ARG A 138 18.71 -16.46 -1.73
C ARG A 138 18.01 -17.30 -2.80
N SER A 139 18.81 -17.93 -3.63
CA SER A 139 18.44 -18.72 -4.81
C SER A 139 17.77 -20.05 -4.46
N GLU A 140 16.67 -20.02 -3.70
CA GLU A 140 15.90 -21.23 -3.39
C GLU A 140 14.40 -20.91 -3.43
N GLY A 141 13.77 -21.14 -4.59
CA GLY A 141 12.32 -21.02 -4.74
C GLY A 141 11.89 -20.80 -6.20
N PHE A 142 10.91 -21.60 -6.63
CA PHE A 142 10.36 -21.83 -7.98
C PHE A 142 9.89 -20.61 -8.83
N ALA A 143 10.23 -19.36 -8.49
CA ALA A 143 9.70 -18.16 -9.14
C ALA A 143 10.75 -17.24 -9.80
N TYR A 144 12.01 -17.65 -9.90
CA TYR A 144 13.06 -16.85 -10.55
C TYR A 144 13.57 -17.55 -11.80
N ILE A 145 12.95 -17.28 -12.95
CA ILE A 145 13.51 -17.70 -14.23
C ILE A 145 14.61 -16.69 -14.60
N LYS A 146 15.85 -17.17 -14.80
CA LYS A 146 16.90 -16.41 -15.52
C LYS A 146 16.39 -16.18 -16.96
N SER A 147 15.63 -15.10 -17.20
CA SER A 147 14.76 -15.05 -18.38
C SER A 147 15.24 -14.11 -19.49
N ALA A 148 16.12 -13.13 -19.25
CA ALA A 148 16.61 -12.24 -20.32
C ALA A 148 18.09 -11.87 -20.18
N VAL A 149 18.84 -11.90 -21.28
CA VAL A 149 20.23 -11.42 -21.34
C VAL A 149 20.23 -9.88 -21.27
N LYS A 150 20.77 -9.32 -20.18
CA LYS A 150 20.98 -7.88 -19.94
C LYS A 150 22.01 -7.29 -20.87
N SER A 151 23.14 -7.99 -20.95
CA SER A 151 24.38 -7.53 -21.55
C SER A 151 25.27 -8.72 -21.78
N ILE A 152 26.17 -8.58 -22.75
CA ILE A 152 27.24 -9.54 -22.98
C ILE A 152 28.53 -8.84 -22.61
N LYS A 153 29.25 -9.39 -21.63
CA LYS A 153 30.53 -8.85 -21.15
C LYS A 153 31.67 -9.81 -21.42
N GLN A 154 32.90 -9.32 -21.28
CA GLN A 154 34.08 -10.18 -21.22
C GLN A 154 34.10 -10.96 -19.90
N TYR A 155 34.68 -12.15 -19.96
CA TYR A 155 34.80 -13.04 -18.82
C TYR A 155 35.57 -12.40 -17.67
N TYR A 156 35.16 -12.76 -16.46
CA TYR A 156 35.88 -12.50 -15.23
C TYR A 156 35.90 -13.78 -14.38
N PRO A 157 36.88 -13.95 -13.47
CA PRO A 157 37.01 -15.18 -12.69
C PRO A 157 35.75 -15.52 -11.88
N TYR A 158 35.50 -16.81 -11.68
CA TYR A 158 34.38 -17.37 -10.88
C TYR A 158 32.98 -17.30 -11.51
N VAL A 159 32.86 -17.01 -12.81
CA VAL A 159 31.58 -17.06 -13.53
C VAL A 159 31.19 -18.50 -13.85
N SER A 160 29.88 -18.81 -13.76
CA SER A 160 29.36 -20.13 -14.09
C SER A 160 29.52 -20.42 -15.59
N ILE A 161 29.88 -21.66 -15.93
CA ILE A 161 29.92 -22.14 -17.32
C ILE A 161 28.57 -21.95 -18.03
N SER A 162 27.45 -22.04 -17.28
CA SER A 162 26.10 -21.82 -17.82
C SER A 162 25.84 -20.41 -18.33
N ASP A 163 26.67 -19.44 -17.92
CA ASP A 163 26.53 -18.04 -18.30
C ASP A 163 27.43 -17.65 -19.49
N VAL A 164 28.18 -18.58 -20.10
CA VAL A 164 29.04 -18.31 -21.26
C VAL A 164 28.22 -18.20 -22.56
N ASP A 165 28.45 -17.14 -23.35
CA ASP A 165 27.94 -17.03 -24.72
C ASP A 165 28.82 -17.84 -25.67
N LEU A 166 28.43 -19.09 -25.92
CA LEU A 166 29.19 -20.01 -26.77
C LEU A 166 29.37 -19.48 -28.20
N ILE A 167 28.38 -18.78 -28.75
CA ILE A 167 28.42 -18.32 -30.15
C ILE A 167 29.45 -17.18 -30.28
N ARG A 168 29.33 -16.14 -29.45
CA ARG A 168 30.27 -15.00 -29.50
C ARG A 168 31.69 -15.41 -29.11
N THR A 169 31.83 -16.29 -28.13
CA THR A 169 33.12 -16.85 -27.72
C THR A 169 33.77 -17.62 -28.87
N ALA A 170 33.03 -18.54 -29.51
CA ALA A 170 33.52 -19.28 -30.67
C ALA A 170 33.92 -18.36 -31.83
N MET A 171 33.13 -17.33 -32.12
CA MET A 171 33.46 -16.34 -33.16
C MET A 171 34.74 -15.55 -32.83
N SER A 172 34.95 -15.16 -31.57
CA SER A 172 36.15 -14.43 -31.16
C SER A 172 37.40 -15.30 -31.27
N ILE A 173 37.30 -16.55 -30.81
CA ILE A 173 38.37 -17.54 -30.88
C ILE A 173 38.72 -17.85 -32.33
N ALA A 174 37.73 -18.13 -33.18
CA ALA A 174 37.94 -18.41 -34.60
C ALA A 174 38.63 -17.23 -35.31
N ARG A 175 38.21 -15.99 -35.00
CA ARG A 175 38.82 -14.78 -35.56
C ARG A 175 40.30 -14.65 -35.17
N LYS A 176 40.65 -14.90 -33.90
CA LYS A 176 42.05 -14.82 -33.45
C LYS A 176 42.92 -15.96 -33.97
N ALA A 177 42.36 -17.17 -34.06
CA ALA A 177 43.04 -18.33 -34.63
C ALA A 177 43.42 -18.08 -36.10
N LEU A 178 42.51 -17.51 -36.89
CA LEU A 178 42.79 -17.11 -38.28
C LEU A 178 43.89 -16.04 -38.39
N GLN A 179 44.11 -15.25 -37.34
CA GLN A 179 45.13 -14.19 -37.29
C GLN A 179 46.44 -14.63 -36.61
N ASN A 180 46.58 -15.91 -36.25
CA ASN A 180 47.70 -16.42 -35.42
C ASN A 180 47.93 -15.58 -34.14
N LYS A 181 46.86 -15.05 -33.56
CA LYS A 181 46.92 -14.28 -32.31
C LYS A 181 46.65 -15.19 -31.11
N PRO A 182 47.31 -14.95 -29.97
CA PRO A 182 47.06 -15.70 -28.76
C PRO A 182 45.63 -15.47 -28.25
N ILE A 183 44.98 -16.56 -27.85
CA ILE A 183 43.66 -16.56 -27.21
C ILE A 183 43.87 -16.20 -25.74
N SER A 184 42.95 -15.41 -25.20
CA SER A 184 42.97 -14.89 -23.83
C SER A 184 41.59 -14.91 -23.21
N ASP A 185 41.50 -14.68 -21.90
CA ASP A 185 40.25 -14.57 -21.16
C ASP A 185 39.31 -13.48 -21.72
N THR A 186 39.87 -12.43 -22.35
CA THR A 186 39.08 -11.36 -23.00
C THR A 186 38.29 -11.82 -24.23
N ASP A 187 38.58 -13.01 -24.74
CA ASP A 187 37.89 -13.63 -25.88
C ASP A 187 36.68 -14.47 -25.45
N ILE A 188 36.51 -14.70 -24.15
CA ILE A 188 35.37 -15.39 -23.58
C ILE A 188 34.31 -14.35 -23.26
N TYR A 189 33.12 -14.54 -23.84
CA TYR A 189 31.98 -13.68 -23.62
C TYR A 189 30.98 -14.37 -22.69
N ILE A 190 30.44 -13.60 -21.74
CA ILE A 190 29.46 -14.06 -20.76
C ILE A 190 28.15 -13.27 -20.91
N ARG A 191 27.03 -13.96 -20.80
CA ARG A 191 25.66 -13.41 -20.74
C ARG A 191 25.35 -13.05 -19.30
N GLU A 192 25.16 -11.77 -19.03
CA GLU A 192 24.55 -11.35 -17.77
C GLU A 192 23.04 -11.52 -17.90
N TYR A 193 22.41 -12.37 -17.08
CA TYR A 193 20.96 -12.50 -17.06
C TYR A 193 20.33 -11.49 -16.09
N ILE A 194 19.18 -10.93 -16.45
CA ILE A 194 18.28 -10.23 -15.53
C ILE A 194 17.26 -11.24 -15.03
N HIS A 195 16.99 -11.20 -13.73
CA HIS A 195 15.81 -11.83 -13.15
C HIS A 195 14.60 -10.94 -13.46
N ILE A 196 13.68 -11.43 -14.29
CA ILE A 196 12.42 -10.76 -14.57
C ILE A 196 11.31 -11.55 -13.88
N VAL A 197 10.48 -10.84 -13.11
CA VAL A 197 9.21 -11.39 -12.63
C VAL A 197 8.20 -11.27 -13.78
N ASP A 198 7.79 -12.43 -14.31
CA ASP A 198 6.93 -12.54 -15.50
C ASP A 198 5.44 -12.27 -15.20
N LYS A 199 5.02 -12.42 -13.94
CA LYS A 199 3.63 -12.33 -13.51
C LYS A 199 3.35 -11.03 -12.75
N PRO A 200 2.19 -10.39 -12.98
CA PRO A 200 1.77 -9.23 -12.21
C PRO A 200 1.46 -9.63 -10.77
N ILE A 201 1.85 -8.78 -9.84
CA ILE A 201 1.59 -8.95 -8.41
C ILE A 201 0.60 -7.89 -7.95
N TYR A 202 -0.46 -8.34 -7.29
CA TYR A 202 -1.55 -7.50 -6.82
C TYR A 202 -1.37 -7.25 -5.33
N ILE A 203 -1.30 -5.99 -4.93
CA ILE A 203 -1.24 -5.58 -3.53
C ILE A 203 -2.59 -4.96 -3.17
N ALA A 204 -3.29 -5.51 -2.19
CA ALA A 204 -4.44 -4.89 -1.56
C ALA A 204 -4.01 -4.27 -0.24
N LEU A 205 -4.09 -2.95 -0.14
CA LEU A 205 -3.76 -2.18 1.06
C LEU A 205 -5.03 -1.71 1.74
N ASP A 206 -5.17 -2.10 3.01
CA ASP A 206 -6.17 -1.59 3.92
C ASP A 206 -5.88 -0.12 4.23
N VAL A 207 -6.88 0.73 3.99
CA VAL A 207 -6.87 2.16 4.29
C VAL A 207 -8.05 2.54 5.18
N SER A 208 -8.53 1.61 6.00
CA SER A 208 -9.57 1.87 7.01
C SER A 208 -9.07 2.71 8.18
N GLY A 209 -9.99 3.25 8.99
CA GLY A 209 -9.67 4.11 10.12
C GLY A 209 -8.76 3.46 11.18
N SER A 210 -8.82 2.14 11.35
CA SER A 210 -7.93 1.40 12.26
C SER A 210 -6.47 1.51 11.83
N MET A 211 -6.19 1.78 10.56
CA MET A 211 -4.83 1.99 10.05
C MET A 211 -4.19 3.31 10.52
N LYS A 212 -4.96 4.19 11.18
CA LYS A 212 -4.46 5.37 11.92
C LYS A 212 -3.83 5.00 13.27
N GLU A 213 -4.13 3.82 13.82
CA GLU A 213 -3.54 3.35 15.08
C GLU A 213 -2.01 3.19 14.95
N TYR A 214 -1.29 3.30 16.06
CA TYR A 214 0.17 3.30 16.08
C TYR A 214 0.76 1.91 16.31
N ILE A 215 1.81 1.58 15.54
CA ILE A 215 2.77 0.51 15.82
C ILE A 215 4.08 1.17 16.24
N GLY A 216 4.34 1.19 17.55
CA GLY A 216 5.46 1.95 18.11
C GLY A 216 5.28 3.46 17.85
N ALA A 217 6.24 4.08 17.15
CA ALA A 217 6.22 5.52 16.88
C ALA A 217 5.53 5.93 15.56
N LEU A 218 5.11 4.97 14.73
CA LEU A 218 4.53 5.22 13.41
C LEU A 218 3.12 4.63 13.33
N THR A 219 2.24 5.18 12.49
CA THR A 219 0.93 4.57 12.24
C THR A 219 1.04 3.27 11.45
N LYS A 220 0.07 2.36 11.58
CA LYS A 220 -0.01 1.12 10.79
C LYS A 220 0.08 1.41 9.29
N LEU A 221 -0.68 2.40 8.81
CA LEU A 221 -0.63 2.84 7.42
C LEU A 221 0.77 3.31 7.02
N LYS A 222 1.46 4.07 7.87
CA LYS A 222 2.81 4.55 7.58
C LYS A 222 3.80 3.40 7.42
N VAL A 223 3.72 2.39 8.29
CA VAL A 223 4.57 1.20 8.20
C VAL A 223 4.25 0.40 6.93
N ALA A 224 2.97 0.23 6.59
CA ALA A 224 2.53 -0.44 5.37
C ALA A 224 3.02 0.26 4.10
N LYS A 225 2.87 1.60 4.02
CA LYS A 225 3.40 2.42 2.92
C LYS A 225 4.90 2.25 2.73
N ASN A 226 5.67 2.24 3.83
CA ASN A 226 7.11 2.02 3.76
C ASN A 226 7.45 0.60 3.27
N ALA A 227 6.68 -0.42 3.67
CA ALA A 227 6.87 -1.79 3.19
C ALA A 227 6.59 -1.92 1.68
N ILE A 228 5.51 -1.27 1.20
CA ILE A 228 5.19 -1.21 -0.23
C ILE A 228 6.29 -0.45 -0.99
N ALA A 229 6.76 0.69 -0.48
CA ALA A 229 7.84 1.44 -1.14
C ALA A 229 9.11 0.61 -1.32
N ARG A 230 9.57 -0.09 -0.26
CA ARG A 230 10.70 -1.03 -0.35
C ARG A 230 10.48 -2.11 -1.39
N TYR A 231 9.27 -2.66 -1.44
CA TYR A 231 8.90 -3.68 -2.41
C TYR A 231 8.90 -3.14 -3.84
N LEU A 232 8.38 -1.93 -4.07
CA LEU A 232 8.43 -1.28 -5.39
C LEU A 232 9.88 -1.06 -5.85
N HIS A 233 10.79 -0.65 -4.96
CA HIS A 233 12.22 -0.58 -5.30
C HIS A 233 12.76 -1.93 -5.77
N GLN A 234 12.45 -3.02 -5.08
CA GLN A 234 12.88 -4.37 -5.50
C GLN A 234 12.26 -4.76 -6.85
N MET A 235 10.96 -4.51 -7.03
CA MET A 235 10.25 -4.81 -8.27
C MET A 235 10.73 -3.99 -9.46
N ALA A 236 11.24 -2.77 -9.24
CA ALA A 236 11.90 -2.00 -10.28
C ALA A 236 13.16 -2.69 -10.80
N HIS A 237 13.97 -3.28 -9.91
CA HIS A 237 15.16 -4.04 -10.30
C HIS A 237 14.78 -5.34 -11.03
N LEU A 238 13.71 -5.99 -10.57
CA LEU A 238 13.17 -7.22 -11.17
C LEU A 238 12.28 -6.97 -12.40
N ARG A 239 12.14 -5.70 -12.83
CA ARG A 239 11.26 -5.27 -13.94
C ARG A 239 9.85 -5.84 -13.87
N GLY A 240 9.33 -6.02 -12.67
CA GLY A 240 8.02 -6.64 -12.47
C GLY A 240 6.87 -5.65 -12.63
N LEU A 241 5.67 -6.22 -12.79
CA LEU A 241 4.41 -5.49 -12.88
C LEU A 241 3.72 -5.52 -11.52
N VAL A 242 3.33 -4.35 -11.00
CA VAL A 242 2.64 -4.25 -9.71
C VAL A 242 1.34 -3.47 -9.86
N SER A 243 0.28 -3.99 -9.25
CA SER A 243 -1.01 -3.32 -9.06
C SER A 243 -1.20 -2.98 -7.59
N LEU A 244 -1.87 -1.85 -7.33
CA LEU A 244 -2.27 -1.44 -5.99
C LEU A 244 -3.78 -1.21 -5.93
N VAL A 245 -4.45 -1.96 -5.05
CA VAL A 245 -5.84 -1.79 -4.64
C VAL A 245 -5.86 -1.12 -3.27
N LEU A 246 -6.72 -0.12 -3.10
CA LEU A 246 -6.99 0.49 -1.81
C LEU A 246 -8.40 0.11 -1.38
N PHE A 247 -8.54 -0.39 -0.16
CA PHE A 247 -9.84 -0.81 0.36
C PHE A 247 -10.08 -0.35 1.79
N ASN A 248 -11.36 -0.09 2.07
CA ASN A 248 -11.92 0.10 3.39
C ASN A 248 -13.28 -0.63 3.43
N THR A 249 -14.42 0.06 3.49
CA THR A 249 -15.75 -0.50 3.24
C THR A 249 -15.99 -0.78 1.76
N ASP A 250 -15.40 0.03 0.87
CA ASP A 250 -15.41 -0.16 -0.58
C ASP A 250 -13.96 -0.35 -1.07
N ALA A 251 -13.76 -0.94 -2.25
CA ALA A 251 -12.43 -1.21 -2.80
C ALA A 251 -12.31 -0.73 -4.25
N ASP A 252 -11.16 -0.14 -4.60
CA ASP A 252 -10.89 0.28 -5.97
C ASP A 252 -9.38 0.24 -6.29
N PHE A 253 -9.04 0.12 -7.58
CA PHE A 253 -7.67 0.15 -8.06
C PHE A 253 -7.12 1.57 -8.01
N MET A 254 -6.08 1.77 -7.19
CA MET A 254 -5.23 2.94 -7.34
C MET A 254 -4.49 2.88 -8.67
N TRP A 255 -4.00 1.70 -9.08
CA TRP A 255 -3.55 1.42 -10.44
C TRP A 255 -3.57 -0.09 -10.73
N THR A 256 -3.90 -0.47 -11.97
CA THR A 256 -3.79 -1.85 -12.47
C THR A 256 -2.32 -2.23 -12.74
N PRO A 257 -1.97 -3.47 -13.12
CA PRO A 257 -0.56 -3.87 -13.19
C PRO A 257 0.28 -3.03 -14.17
N HIS A 258 1.21 -2.23 -13.62
CA HIS A 258 2.10 -1.37 -14.39
C HIS A 258 3.59 -1.67 -14.10
N PRO A 259 4.50 -1.46 -15.07
CA PRO A 259 5.93 -1.73 -14.93
C PRO A 259 6.60 -0.78 -13.93
N VAL A 260 7.07 -1.35 -12.82
CA VAL A 260 7.61 -0.56 -11.71
C VAL A 260 8.91 0.14 -12.09
N ASN A 261 9.74 -0.46 -12.95
CA ASN A 261 10.99 0.16 -13.41
C ASN A 261 10.79 1.46 -14.20
N ILE A 262 9.60 1.66 -14.78
CA ILE A 262 9.25 2.89 -15.52
C ILE A 262 8.60 3.91 -14.59
N TYR A 263 7.69 3.46 -13.72
CA TYR A 263 6.84 4.34 -12.91
C TYR A 263 7.23 4.42 -11.43
N LEU A 264 8.40 3.91 -11.02
CA LEU A 264 8.81 3.84 -9.61
C LEU A 264 8.64 5.17 -8.87
N ARG A 265 9.14 6.27 -9.45
CA ARG A 265 9.05 7.60 -8.85
C ARG A 265 7.60 8.05 -8.68
N ASP A 266 6.79 7.84 -9.71
CA ASP A 266 5.38 8.22 -9.70
C ASP A 266 4.59 7.40 -8.67
N MET A 267 4.82 6.09 -8.60
CA MET A 267 4.18 5.19 -7.64
C MET A 267 4.56 5.53 -6.19
N ILE A 268 5.85 5.77 -5.90
CA ILE A 268 6.32 6.18 -4.55
C ILE A 268 5.69 7.52 -4.15
N GLU A 269 5.63 8.46 -5.09
CA GLU A 269 5.04 9.76 -4.84
C GLU A 269 3.55 9.65 -4.50
N ILE A 270 2.79 8.83 -5.23
CA ILE A 270 1.37 8.57 -4.93
C ILE A 270 1.17 8.02 -3.51
N LEU A 271 2.06 7.13 -3.03
CA LEU A 271 1.94 6.58 -1.66
C LEU A 271 1.89 7.68 -0.59
N LYS A 272 2.52 8.85 -0.81
CA LYS A 272 2.51 9.96 0.16
C LYS A 272 1.11 10.53 0.40
N TYR A 273 0.20 10.41 -0.58
CA TYR A 273 -1.16 10.96 -0.52
C TYR A 273 -2.18 9.94 -0.01
N ILE A 274 -1.80 8.67 0.17
CA ILE A 274 -2.70 7.66 0.72
C ILE A 274 -2.93 7.94 2.21
N TYR A 275 -4.20 8.12 2.55
CA TYR A 275 -4.72 8.34 3.90
C TYR A 275 -5.67 7.20 4.31
N ALA A 276 -5.87 7.05 5.62
CA ALA A 276 -6.74 6.03 6.21
C ALA A 276 -8.09 6.64 6.61
N MET A 277 -9.24 6.05 6.23
CA MET A 277 -10.60 6.52 6.52
C MET A 277 -11.65 5.40 6.41
N GLY A 278 -12.77 5.55 7.11
CA GLY A 278 -13.92 4.62 7.05
C GLY A 278 -13.74 3.31 7.81
N GLY A 279 -14.71 2.41 7.68
CA GLY A 279 -14.64 1.07 8.28
C GLY A 279 -13.77 0.09 7.50
N THR A 280 -13.42 -1.04 8.12
CA THR A 280 -12.65 -2.12 7.47
C THR A 280 -13.58 -3.20 6.91
N GLU A 281 -13.45 -3.53 5.61
CA GLU A 281 -14.13 -4.67 5.00
C GLU A 281 -13.23 -5.38 3.97
N LEU A 282 -12.65 -6.51 4.39
CA LEU A 282 -11.79 -7.33 3.55
C LEU A 282 -12.54 -7.97 2.38
N ALA A 283 -13.83 -8.27 2.54
CA ALA A 283 -14.64 -8.87 1.48
C ALA A 283 -14.66 -7.98 0.22
N SER A 284 -14.74 -6.65 0.38
CA SER A 284 -14.78 -5.69 -0.73
C SER A 284 -13.53 -5.78 -1.62
N ALA A 285 -12.35 -5.95 -1.02
CA ALA A 285 -11.12 -6.13 -1.78
C ALA A 285 -11.12 -7.43 -2.58
N LEU A 286 -11.59 -8.53 -1.98
CA LEU A 286 -11.66 -9.82 -2.65
C LEU A 286 -12.71 -9.83 -3.77
N GLU A 287 -13.87 -9.19 -3.57
CA GLU A 287 -14.90 -9.05 -4.61
C GLU A 287 -14.39 -8.23 -5.80
N LEU A 288 -13.70 -7.12 -5.57
CA LEU A 288 -13.09 -6.32 -6.64
C LEU A 288 -12.10 -7.17 -7.44
N LEU A 289 -11.17 -7.84 -6.76
CA LEU A 289 -10.16 -8.66 -7.44
C LEU A 289 -10.81 -9.80 -8.23
N GLN A 290 -11.84 -10.43 -7.68
CA GLN A 290 -12.56 -11.51 -8.35
C GLN A 290 -13.32 -11.01 -9.59
N SER A 291 -13.95 -9.83 -9.51
CA SER A 291 -14.69 -9.25 -10.64
C SER A 291 -13.80 -8.92 -11.85
N HIS A 292 -12.49 -8.74 -11.62
CA HIS A 292 -11.48 -8.55 -12.66
C HIS A 292 -10.79 -9.87 -13.05
N GLU A 293 -11.39 -11.02 -12.68
CA GLU A 293 -10.88 -12.38 -12.95
C GLU A 293 -9.46 -12.64 -12.40
N ILE A 294 -9.06 -11.89 -11.38
CA ILE A 294 -7.76 -12.05 -10.74
C ILE A 294 -7.85 -13.24 -9.78
N SER A 295 -7.12 -14.30 -10.09
CA SER A 295 -7.07 -15.53 -9.29
C SER A 295 -5.66 -15.91 -8.84
N ARG A 296 -4.67 -15.01 -9.02
CA ARG A 296 -3.23 -15.26 -8.83
C ARG A 296 -2.76 -14.89 -7.42
N ASP A 297 -1.44 -14.86 -7.23
CA ASP A 297 -0.79 -14.49 -5.97
C ASP A 297 -1.10 -13.02 -5.64
N ILE A 298 -1.82 -12.81 -4.53
CA ILE A 298 -2.22 -11.50 -4.02
C ILE A 298 -1.56 -11.29 -2.67
N VAL A 299 -1.05 -10.08 -2.42
CA VAL A 299 -0.58 -9.64 -1.12
C VAL A 299 -1.63 -8.73 -0.50
N ILE A 300 -2.15 -9.10 0.66
CA ILE A 300 -3.12 -8.31 1.41
C ILE A 300 -2.43 -7.77 2.66
N ILE A 301 -2.44 -6.45 2.82
CA ILE A 301 -1.92 -5.77 4.02
C ILE A 301 -3.11 -5.20 4.79
N THR A 302 -3.42 -5.76 5.96
CA THR A 302 -4.64 -5.43 6.72
C THR A 302 -4.50 -5.75 8.21
N ASP A 303 -5.34 -5.17 9.06
CA ASP A 303 -5.49 -5.57 10.45
C ASP A 303 -6.45 -6.77 10.65
N GLY A 304 -7.20 -7.13 9.59
CA GLY A 304 -8.07 -8.29 9.54
C GLY A 304 -9.43 -8.10 10.20
N ARG A 305 -9.85 -6.86 10.50
CA ARG A 305 -11.22 -6.57 10.93
C ARG A 305 -12.17 -6.73 9.72
N THR A 306 -13.21 -7.55 9.86
CA THR A 306 -14.26 -7.75 8.84
C THR A 306 -15.58 -8.03 9.55
N HIS A 307 -16.70 -7.64 8.94
CA HIS A 307 -18.02 -7.89 9.50
C HIS A 307 -18.48 -9.34 9.29
N ASP A 308 -18.07 -9.97 8.17
CA ASP A 308 -18.49 -11.31 7.77
C ASP A 308 -17.27 -12.21 7.42
N PRO A 309 -16.68 -12.88 8.43
CA PRO A 309 -15.55 -13.79 8.23
C PRO A 309 -15.85 -14.95 7.28
N ASP A 310 -17.09 -15.46 7.27
CA ASP A 310 -17.48 -16.62 6.48
C ASP A 310 -17.55 -16.27 4.99
N LYS A 311 -18.10 -15.09 4.66
CA LYS A 311 -18.05 -14.54 3.30
C LYS A 311 -16.62 -14.39 2.80
N VAL A 312 -15.73 -13.83 3.63
CA VAL A 312 -14.31 -13.68 3.28
C VAL A 312 -13.64 -15.02 3.01
N LEU A 313 -13.88 -16.04 3.84
CA LEU A 313 -13.34 -17.39 3.63
C LEU A 313 -13.84 -18.02 2.32
N ASN A 314 -15.12 -17.82 1.99
CA ASN A 314 -15.70 -18.35 0.75
C ASN A 314 -15.16 -17.64 -0.50
N LEU A 315 -14.95 -16.32 -0.44
CA LEU A 315 -14.30 -15.57 -1.51
C LEU A 315 -12.83 -15.99 -1.66
N ALA A 316 -12.12 -16.17 -0.55
CA ALA A 316 -10.70 -16.53 -0.55
C ALA A 316 -10.40 -17.86 -1.27
N LYS A 317 -11.30 -18.84 -1.19
CA LYS A 317 -11.18 -20.13 -1.90
C LYS A 317 -11.08 -19.99 -3.43
N ARG A 318 -11.47 -18.83 -3.99
CA ARG A 318 -11.42 -18.55 -5.44
C ARG A 318 -10.04 -18.10 -5.92
N PHE A 319 -9.11 -17.83 -5.01
CA PHE A 319 -7.76 -17.37 -5.31
C PHE A 319 -6.74 -18.50 -5.11
N LYS A 320 -5.69 -18.51 -5.94
CA LYS A 320 -4.61 -19.52 -5.84
C LYS A 320 -3.80 -19.38 -4.56
N ARG A 321 -3.36 -18.16 -4.23
CA ARG A 321 -2.57 -17.87 -3.02
C ARG A 321 -2.86 -16.46 -2.53
N LEU A 322 -3.30 -16.36 -1.28
CA LEU A 322 -3.42 -15.11 -0.56
C LEU A 322 -2.31 -15.01 0.47
N HIS A 323 -1.34 -14.14 0.17
CA HIS A 323 -0.28 -13.77 1.09
C HIS A 323 -0.80 -12.65 1.98
N ILE A 324 -0.72 -12.82 3.29
CA ILE A 324 -1.28 -11.87 4.25
C ILE A 324 -0.17 -11.28 5.10
N VAL A 325 -0.11 -9.95 5.09
CA VAL A 325 0.72 -9.12 5.95
C VAL A 325 -0.19 -8.45 6.96
N ALA A 326 -0.27 -9.05 8.14
CA ALA A 326 -1.18 -8.61 9.19
C ALA A 326 -0.56 -7.48 10.02
N THR A 327 -1.26 -6.38 10.26
CA THR A 327 -0.75 -5.32 11.15
C THR A 327 -0.77 -5.72 12.61
N GLU A 328 -1.57 -6.72 12.97
CA GLU A 328 -1.71 -7.27 14.30
C GLU A 328 -1.83 -8.80 14.23
N LYS A 329 -1.62 -9.46 15.36
CA LYS A 329 -1.78 -10.91 15.46
C LYS A 329 -3.24 -11.29 15.25
N SER A 330 -3.55 -12.00 14.17
CA SER A 330 -4.89 -12.47 13.87
C SER A 330 -4.89 -13.94 13.48
N GLN A 331 -5.58 -14.77 14.28
CA GLN A 331 -5.78 -16.19 13.98
C GLN A 331 -6.63 -16.40 12.74
N PHE A 332 -7.60 -15.50 12.52
CA PHE A 332 -8.45 -15.50 11.33
C PHE A 332 -7.60 -15.30 10.06
N LEU A 333 -6.80 -14.23 10.01
CA LEU A 333 -5.90 -13.97 8.88
C LEU A 333 -4.90 -15.11 8.65
N LYS A 334 -4.35 -15.67 9.72
CA LYS A 334 -3.46 -16.83 9.60
C LYS A 334 -4.15 -18.04 8.95
N SER A 335 -5.40 -18.29 9.31
CA SER A 335 -6.22 -19.37 8.75
C SER A 335 -6.60 -19.09 7.29
N LEU A 336 -6.88 -17.83 6.96
CA LEU A 336 -7.18 -17.38 5.61
C LEU A 336 -6.00 -17.62 4.65
N ALA A 337 -4.78 -17.22 5.03
CA ALA A 337 -3.57 -17.48 4.25
C ALA A 337 -3.33 -18.99 4.08
N LYS A 338 -3.48 -19.77 5.16
CA LYS A 338 -3.29 -21.22 5.14
C LYS A 338 -4.26 -21.93 4.19
N THR A 339 -5.51 -21.48 4.13
CA THR A 339 -6.56 -22.08 3.28
C THR A 339 -6.21 -21.99 1.80
N THR A 340 -5.50 -20.94 1.39
CA THR A 340 -5.06 -20.72 0.00
C THR A 340 -3.60 -21.16 -0.23
N GLY A 341 -2.94 -21.79 0.76
CA GLY A 341 -1.51 -22.10 0.67
C GLY A 341 -0.59 -20.89 0.56
N GLY A 342 -1.10 -19.69 0.89
CA GLY A 342 -0.34 -18.46 0.99
C GLY A 342 0.42 -18.33 2.31
N LYS A 343 1.21 -17.27 2.45
CA LYS A 343 2.03 -17.03 3.65
C LYS A 343 1.42 -15.95 4.54
N TYR A 344 1.50 -16.15 5.84
CA TYR A 344 1.13 -15.16 6.84
C TYR A 344 2.40 -14.56 7.46
N ARG A 345 2.47 -13.23 7.54
CA ARG A 345 3.52 -12.48 8.25
C ARG A 345 2.90 -11.31 9.00
N GLU A 346 3.54 -10.91 10.10
CA GLU A 346 3.19 -9.69 10.83
C GLU A 346 3.94 -8.50 10.23
N LEU A 347 3.26 -7.35 10.16
CA LEU A 347 3.83 -6.11 9.65
C LEU A 347 4.83 -5.56 10.65
N THR A 348 6.09 -5.52 10.25
CA THR A 348 7.16 -4.88 11.01
C THR A 348 7.78 -3.74 10.20
N PRO A 349 8.41 -2.74 10.86
CA PRO A 349 9.12 -1.67 10.17
C PRO A 349 10.18 -2.14 9.18
N THR A 350 10.72 -3.34 9.38
CA THR A 350 11.77 -3.97 8.56
C THR A 350 11.24 -5.01 7.58
N LEU A 351 9.92 -5.30 7.57
CA LEU A 351 9.34 -6.34 6.74
C LEU A 351 9.66 -6.14 5.24
N ASN A 352 10.05 -7.22 4.60
CA ASN A 352 10.27 -7.30 3.17
C ASN A 352 9.12 -8.09 2.51
N ILE A 353 8.30 -7.44 1.67
CA ILE A 353 7.14 -8.10 1.03
C ILE A 353 7.60 -9.23 0.09
N LEU A 354 8.77 -9.10 -0.54
CA LEU A 354 9.29 -10.14 -1.44
C LEU A 354 9.53 -11.47 -0.71
N GLU A 355 9.93 -11.44 0.56
CA GLU A 355 10.10 -12.63 1.41
C GLU A 355 8.77 -13.32 1.77
N VAL A 356 7.65 -12.60 1.60
CA VAL A 356 6.30 -13.17 1.78
C VAL A 356 5.89 -13.96 0.54
N LEU A 357 6.46 -13.63 -0.62
CA LEU A 357 6.13 -14.19 -1.93
C LEU A 357 7.05 -15.34 -2.35
N SER A 358 8.34 -15.27 -2.01
CA SER A 358 9.29 -16.40 -2.06
C SER A 358 8.94 -17.40 -0.99
#